data_AF-A0AA87RGP7-F1
#
_entry.id   AF-A0AA87RGP7-F1
#
_cell.length_a   1.000
_cell.length_b   1.000
_cell.length_c   1.000
_cell.angle_alpha   90.00
_cell.angle_beta   90.00
_cell.angle_gamma   90.00
#
_symmetry.space_group_name_H-M   'P 1'
#
loop_
_entity.id
_entity.type
_entity.pdbx_description
1 polymer ?
#
loop_
_entity_poly.entity_id
_entity_poly.type
_entity_poly.pdbx_seq_one_letter_code
_entity_poly.pdbx_strand_id
1 'polypeptide(L)'
;MNERESTERHEQQEPNFYRFQDLITHGIAAASAEGREIDRGTARLIAHTLGRAAGRDSALAAFGRTGAGTYDDLRPEYLVLYQEPTTPPTVRHWIDWLGTYLVDRDNADPDPVLPAEHPPIEQDDGLIQSQVFVGGRSFTAYVPAEYTGGQMAELEGRLAEHGLDHWTALQAYLSLPDIDAMAEDMYSNFKEAFFGTYETREEALRALSPLEEWESDLVGWALDHGIDSHAVTIDHRPIYEQLELAYDLVERNGQIHAFAK
;
A
#
# COMPACT_ATOMS: atom_id res chain seq x y z
N MET A 1 -18.98 67.24 -5.58
CA MET A 1 -19.58 67.33 -4.24
C MET A 1 -20.67 66.27 -4.18
N ASN A 2 -20.37 65.19 -3.43
CA ASN A 2 -21.18 64.04 -3.00
C ASN A 2 -21.93 63.24 -4.08
N GLU A 3 -21.56 61.99 -4.41
CA GLU A 3 -21.38 60.79 -3.55
C GLU A 3 -22.61 60.36 -2.77
N ARG A 4 -22.90 59.05 -2.91
CA ARG A 4 -23.68 58.15 -2.03
C ARG A 4 -25.21 58.21 -2.20
N GLU A 5 -25.73 57.22 -2.91
CA GLU A 5 -26.53 56.15 -2.30
C GLU A 5 -27.08 55.23 -3.41
N SER A 6 -26.29 54.21 -3.73
CA SER A 6 -26.77 52.97 -4.37
C SER A 6 -25.84 51.86 -3.91
N THR A 7 -25.79 51.71 -2.59
CA THR A 7 -25.23 50.55 -1.92
C THR A 7 -26.22 49.40 -2.08
N GLU A 8 -25.67 48.19 -2.18
CA GLU A 8 -26.34 46.90 -1.96
C GLU A 8 -27.09 46.28 -3.15
N ARG A 9 -26.38 45.41 -3.87
CA ARG A 9 -26.61 43.94 -3.88
C ARG A 9 -25.93 43.31 -5.09
N HIS A 10 -24.60 43.39 -5.17
CA HIS A 10 -23.79 42.54 -6.04
C HIS A 10 -22.51 42.09 -5.32
N GLU A 11 -22.57 41.89 -3.99
CA GLU A 11 -21.66 40.94 -3.31
C GLU A 11 -22.19 39.52 -3.61
N GLN A 12 -21.96 39.07 -4.83
CA GLN A 12 -22.18 37.69 -5.22
C GLN A 12 -21.09 36.84 -4.56
N GLN A 13 -21.45 36.24 -3.42
CA GLN A 13 -20.87 35.05 -2.81
C GLN A 13 -19.52 34.61 -3.38
N GLU A 14 -18.43 35.08 -2.77
CA GLU A 14 -17.18 34.31 -2.83
C GLU A 14 -17.48 32.89 -2.31
N PRO A 15 -17.05 31.84 -3.03
CA PRO A 15 -17.37 30.49 -2.65
C PRO A 15 -16.77 30.22 -1.26
N ASN A 16 -17.64 29.83 -0.34
CA ASN A 16 -17.39 29.46 1.07
C ASN A 16 -16.43 28.26 1.24
N PHE A 17 -15.65 27.95 0.20
CA PHE A 17 -14.65 26.89 0.08
C PHE A 17 -13.44 27.16 1.00
N TYR A 18 -13.07 28.42 1.15
CA TYR A 18 -11.94 28.86 1.97
C TYR A 18 -12.20 28.80 3.49
N ARG A 19 -13.47 28.67 3.93
CA ARG A 19 -13.81 28.75 5.35
C ARG A 19 -13.27 27.59 6.19
N PHE A 20 -13.12 26.41 5.59
CA PHE A 20 -12.61 25.22 6.28
C PHE A 20 -11.16 24.89 5.91
N GLN A 21 -10.59 25.59 4.92
CA GLN A 21 -9.24 25.36 4.43
C GLN A 21 -8.19 25.48 5.54
N ASP A 22 -8.26 26.53 6.37
CA ASP A 22 -7.29 26.73 7.45
C ASP A 22 -7.37 25.61 8.50
N LEU A 23 -8.58 25.17 8.83
CA LEU A 23 -8.81 24.09 9.81
C LEU A 23 -8.33 22.74 9.27
N ILE A 24 -8.59 22.44 8.01
CA ILE A 24 -8.13 21.21 7.34
C ILE A 24 -6.60 21.22 7.26
N THR A 25 -6.01 22.32 6.82
CA THR A 25 -4.55 22.45 6.68
C THR A 25 -3.87 22.32 8.03
N HIS A 26 -4.43 22.91 9.08
CA HIS A 26 -3.92 22.78 10.43
C HIS A 26 -4.02 21.34 10.95
N GLY A 27 -5.16 20.66 10.72
CA GLY A 27 -5.36 19.26 11.12
C GLY A 27 -4.38 18.31 10.42
N ILE A 28 -4.15 18.51 9.13
CA ILE A 28 -3.15 17.76 8.34
C ILE A 28 -1.74 18.04 8.85
N ALA A 29 -1.37 19.31 9.05
CA ALA A 29 -0.04 19.67 9.53
C ALA A 29 0.25 19.09 10.91
N ALA A 30 -0.73 19.07 11.81
CA ALA A 30 -0.60 18.44 13.13
C ALA A 30 -0.43 16.92 13.02
N ALA A 31 -1.22 16.25 12.18
CA ALA A 31 -1.12 14.80 11.93
C ALA A 31 0.25 14.42 11.36
N SER A 32 0.71 15.16 10.34
CA SER A 32 2.02 14.98 9.71
C SER A 32 3.18 15.20 10.69
N ALA A 33 3.14 16.27 11.50
CA ALA A 33 4.18 16.56 12.49
C ALA A 33 4.29 15.49 13.59
N GLU A 34 3.18 14.82 13.89
CA GLU A 34 3.10 13.75 14.90
C GLU A 34 3.28 12.35 14.29
N GLY A 35 3.48 12.24 12.97
CA GLY A 35 3.68 10.96 12.27
C GLY A 35 2.49 10.02 12.38
N ARG A 36 1.26 10.56 12.42
CA ARG A 36 0.02 9.80 12.56
C ARG A 36 -1.00 10.20 11.50
N GLU A 37 -2.07 9.43 11.42
CA GLU A 37 -3.20 9.79 10.57
C GLU A 37 -4.00 11.00 11.06
N ILE A 38 -4.74 11.62 10.13
CA ILE A 38 -5.69 12.67 10.46
C ILE A 38 -6.81 12.14 11.37
N ASP A 39 -7.31 12.97 12.27
CA ASP A 39 -8.43 12.55 13.11
C ASP A 39 -9.77 12.57 12.36
N ARG A 40 -10.77 11.92 12.96
CA ARG A 40 -12.15 11.88 12.44
C ARG A 40 -12.76 13.27 12.19
N GLY A 41 -12.35 14.28 12.96
CA GLY A 41 -12.81 15.65 12.79
C GLY A 41 -12.29 16.26 11.50
N THR A 42 -10.98 16.17 11.28
CA THR A 42 -10.30 16.60 10.06
C THR A 42 -10.84 15.87 8.83
N ALA A 43 -10.98 14.54 8.91
CA ALA A 43 -11.54 13.74 7.81
C ALA A 43 -12.97 14.18 7.43
N ARG A 44 -13.82 14.46 8.42
CA ARG A 44 -15.18 14.98 8.17
C ARG A 44 -15.17 16.38 7.58
N LEU A 45 -14.24 17.25 7.97
CA LEU A 45 -14.12 18.59 7.40
C LEU A 45 -13.69 18.54 5.92
N ILE A 46 -12.76 17.64 5.59
CA ILE A 46 -12.36 17.39 4.21
C ILE A 46 -13.57 16.89 3.40
N ALA A 47 -14.21 15.81 3.84
CA ALA A 47 -15.38 15.24 3.15
C ALA A 47 -16.53 16.25 3.01
N HIS A 48 -16.78 17.06 4.04
CA HIS A 48 -17.78 18.13 3.99
C HIS A 48 -17.47 19.18 2.93
N THR A 49 -16.18 19.52 2.77
CA THR A 49 -15.74 20.52 1.79
C THR A 49 -15.85 19.97 0.37
N LEU A 50 -15.39 18.73 0.15
CA LEU A 50 -15.51 18.02 -1.13
C LEU A 50 -16.97 17.76 -1.53
N GLY A 51 -17.83 17.37 -0.56
CA GLY A 51 -19.25 17.09 -0.78
C GLY A 51 -20.05 18.31 -1.28
N ARG A 52 -19.54 19.53 -1.15
CA ARG A 52 -20.19 20.71 -1.75
C ARG A 52 -20.08 20.74 -3.27
N ALA A 53 -18.99 20.18 -3.81
CA ALA A 53 -18.79 20.03 -5.24
C ALA A 53 -19.54 18.80 -5.79
N ALA A 54 -19.58 17.69 -5.04
CA ALA A 54 -20.27 16.46 -5.43
C ALA A 54 -21.81 16.52 -5.29
N GLY A 55 -22.34 17.44 -4.47
CA GLY A 55 -23.78 17.65 -4.28
C GLY A 55 -24.27 17.25 -2.89
N ARG A 56 -25.43 17.78 -2.48
CA ARG A 56 -25.95 17.64 -1.10
C ARG A 56 -26.30 16.21 -0.68
N ASP A 57 -26.60 15.36 -1.66
CA ASP A 57 -27.00 13.97 -1.46
C ASP A 57 -25.85 12.98 -1.68
N SER A 58 -24.63 13.50 -1.88
CA SER A 58 -23.41 12.71 -2.05
C SER A 58 -23.00 11.99 -0.75
N ALA A 59 -22.35 10.83 -0.87
CA ALA A 59 -21.73 10.09 0.22
C ALA A 59 -20.71 10.95 0.98
N LEU A 60 -19.95 11.80 0.29
CA LEU A 60 -19.05 12.81 0.86
C LEU A 60 -19.81 13.81 1.74
N ALA A 61 -20.95 14.32 1.28
CA ALA A 61 -21.78 15.23 2.07
C ALA A 61 -22.47 14.51 3.25
N ALA A 62 -22.82 13.24 3.12
CA ALA A 62 -23.34 12.42 4.20
C ALA A 62 -22.28 12.15 5.27
N PHE A 63 -21.07 11.78 4.86
CA PHE A 63 -19.94 11.55 5.75
C PHE A 63 -19.48 12.84 6.44
N GLY A 64 -19.39 13.96 5.73
CA GLY A 64 -19.05 15.25 6.36
C GLY A 64 -20.01 15.59 7.52
N ARG A 65 -21.31 15.32 7.34
CA ARG A 65 -22.34 15.56 8.37
C ARG A 65 -22.29 14.55 9.51
N THR A 66 -22.16 13.27 9.22
CA THR A 66 -22.40 12.19 10.21
C THR A 66 -21.14 11.45 10.65
N GLY A 67 -20.11 11.47 9.81
CA GLY A 67 -18.92 10.63 9.93
C GLY A 67 -19.21 9.14 9.69
N ALA A 68 -20.32 8.81 9.02
CA ALA A 68 -20.71 7.47 8.62
C ALA A 68 -20.58 7.29 7.10
N GLY A 69 -20.25 6.08 6.67
CA GLY A 69 -19.89 5.72 5.29
C GLY A 69 -18.54 5.00 5.27
N THR A 70 -18.35 4.09 4.33
CA THR A 70 -17.12 3.30 4.13
C THR A 70 -16.22 3.92 3.06
N TYR A 71 -14.98 3.45 2.96
CA TYR A 71 -14.08 3.76 1.86
C TYR A 71 -14.74 3.52 0.50
N ASP A 72 -15.43 2.38 0.33
CA ASP A 72 -16.11 2.03 -0.91
C ASP A 72 -17.29 2.95 -1.26
N ASP A 73 -17.98 3.49 -0.26
CA ASP A 73 -19.06 4.46 -0.47
C ASP A 73 -18.53 5.81 -0.97
N LEU A 74 -17.40 6.27 -0.42
CA LEU A 74 -16.86 7.62 -0.63
C LEU A 74 -15.92 7.71 -1.83
N ARG A 75 -15.15 6.64 -2.10
CA ARG A 75 -14.14 6.58 -3.16
C ARG A 75 -14.64 7.00 -4.54
N PRO A 76 -15.79 6.51 -5.03
CA PRO A 76 -16.27 6.88 -6.35
C PRO A 76 -16.48 8.39 -6.50
N GLU A 77 -16.81 9.10 -5.42
CA GLU A 77 -17.12 10.52 -5.48
C GLU A 77 -15.88 11.41 -5.41
N TYR A 78 -14.96 11.14 -4.48
CA TYR A 78 -13.76 11.97 -4.40
C TYR A 78 -12.77 11.69 -5.53
N LEU A 79 -12.79 10.49 -6.14
CA LEU A 79 -11.94 10.21 -7.31
C LEU A 79 -12.37 10.98 -8.55
N VAL A 80 -13.66 11.25 -8.73
CA VAL A 80 -14.13 12.17 -9.79
C VAL A 80 -13.48 13.53 -9.62
N LEU A 81 -13.50 14.08 -8.39
CA LEU A 81 -12.83 15.34 -8.08
C LEU A 81 -11.31 15.24 -8.26
N TYR A 82 -10.70 14.11 -7.89
CA TYR A 82 -9.27 13.91 -8.06
C TYR A 82 -8.87 13.86 -9.55
N GLN A 83 -9.69 13.32 -10.45
CA GLN A 83 -9.33 13.18 -11.86
C GLN A 83 -9.59 14.44 -12.69
N GLU A 84 -10.43 15.35 -12.21
CA GLU A 84 -10.69 16.63 -12.89
C GLU A 84 -9.39 17.44 -13.07
N PRO A 85 -8.99 17.77 -14.32
CA PRO A 85 -7.74 18.49 -14.59
C PRO A 85 -7.68 19.88 -13.93
N THR A 86 -8.85 20.44 -13.61
CA THR A 86 -8.98 21.75 -12.98
C THR A 86 -8.92 21.70 -11.44
N THR A 87 -8.82 20.51 -10.85
CA THR A 87 -8.79 20.35 -9.39
C THR A 87 -7.49 20.89 -8.81
N PRO A 88 -7.57 21.86 -7.88
CA PRO A 88 -6.39 22.45 -7.26
C PRO A 88 -5.52 21.41 -6.54
N PRO A 89 -4.18 21.56 -6.53
CA PRO A 89 -3.28 20.66 -5.82
C PRO A 89 -3.62 20.50 -4.33
N THR A 90 -4.05 21.57 -3.67
CA THR A 90 -4.50 21.53 -2.26
C THR A 90 -5.69 20.60 -2.06
N VAL A 91 -6.60 20.52 -3.02
CA VAL A 91 -7.78 19.65 -2.94
C VAL A 91 -7.39 18.19 -3.19
N ARG A 92 -6.46 17.94 -4.11
CA ARG A 92 -5.87 16.59 -4.32
C ARG A 92 -5.21 16.09 -3.05
N HIS A 93 -4.38 16.94 -2.43
CA HIS A 93 -3.75 16.62 -1.16
C HIS A 93 -4.75 16.29 -0.05
N TRP A 94 -5.88 17.00 0.04
CA TRP A 94 -6.92 16.64 0.99
C TRP A 94 -7.59 15.29 0.69
N ILE A 95 -7.79 14.99 -0.59
CA ILE A 95 -8.33 13.70 -1.03
C ILE A 95 -7.39 12.57 -0.65
N ASP A 96 -6.07 12.75 -0.80
CA ASP A 96 -5.06 11.77 -0.39
C ASP A 96 -5.20 11.43 1.11
N TRP A 97 -5.20 12.46 1.97
CA TRP A 97 -5.38 12.29 3.42
C TRP A 97 -6.72 11.67 3.81
N LEU A 98 -7.81 12.05 3.14
CA LEU A 98 -9.12 11.44 3.38
C LEU A 98 -9.13 9.97 2.97
N GLY A 99 -8.50 9.65 1.83
CA GLY A 99 -8.35 8.29 1.33
C GLY A 99 -7.63 7.40 2.34
N THR A 100 -6.45 7.83 2.81
CA THR A 100 -5.65 7.06 3.78
C THR A 100 -6.38 6.84 5.09
N TYR A 101 -7.01 7.90 5.64
CA TYR A 101 -7.83 7.79 6.85
C TYR A 101 -8.97 6.76 6.73
N LEU A 102 -9.65 6.72 5.58
CA LEU A 102 -10.77 5.79 5.37
C LEU A 102 -10.30 4.33 5.26
N VAL A 103 -9.16 4.10 4.62
CA VAL A 103 -8.54 2.77 4.51
C VAL A 103 -8.08 2.28 5.88
N ASP A 104 -7.34 3.10 6.63
CA ASP A 104 -6.86 2.75 7.96
C ASP A 104 -8.03 2.43 8.91
N ARG A 105 -9.06 3.29 8.92
CA ARG A 105 -10.25 3.10 9.75
C ARG A 105 -11.02 1.82 9.38
N ASP A 106 -11.21 1.54 8.10
CA ASP A 106 -12.00 0.38 7.66
C ASP A 106 -11.22 -0.94 7.85
N ASN A 107 -9.89 -0.88 7.93
CA ASN A 107 -9.02 -2.01 8.28
C ASN A 107 -8.88 -2.22 9.81
N ALA A 108 -9.25 -1.26 10.65
CA ALA A 108 -8.99 -1.26 12.10
C ALA A 108 -10.05 -1.96 12.99
N ASP A 109 -11.06 -2.66 12.46
CA ASP A 109 -12.11 -3.32 13.26
C ASP A 109 -12.45 -4.73 12.72
N PRO A 110 -12.43 -5.84 13.51
CA PRO A 110 -11.38 -6.28 14.44
C PRO A 110 -10.98 -7.78 14.31
N ASP A 111 -9.69 -8.10 14.46
CA ASP A 111 -9.18 -8.97 15.55
C ASP A 111 -7.68 -8.60 15.84
N PRO A 112 -7.18 -8.71 17.10
CA PRO A 112 -6.20 -7.77 17.64
C PRO A 112 -4.75 -8.28 17.81
N VAL A 113 -3.85 -7.29 17.91
CA VAL A 113 -2.48 -7.28 18.46
C VAL A 113 -1.35 -7.81 17.56
N LEU A 114 -0.79 -6.91 16.75
CA LEU A 114 0.63 -6.57 16.83
C LEU A 114 0.76 -5.04 16.80
N PRO A 115 1.72 -4.44 17.52
CA PRO A 115 1.98 -3.01 17.42
C PRO A 115 2.41 -2.71 15.97
N ALA A 116 1.66 -1.86 15.28
CA ALA A 116 2.04 -1.37 13.96
C ALA A 116 3.26 -0.44 14.10
N GLU A 117 4.45 -1.03 14.20
CA GLU A 117 5.70 -0.39 13.82
C GLU A 117 5.84 -0.46 12.29
N HIS A 118 4.95 0.18 11.55
CA HIS A 118 5.20 0.42 10.13
C HIS A 118 4.84 1.88 9.84
N PRO A 119 5.85 2.75 9.56
CA PRO A 119 5.56 4.05 8.98
C PRO A 119 4.85 3.85 7.63
N PRO A 120 4.01 4.80 7.18
CA PRO A 120 3.56 4.81 5.79
C PRO A 120 4.83 4.94 4.95
N ILE A 121 5.14 3.89 4.18
CA ILE A 121 6.28 3.93 3.29
C ILE A 121 5.85 4.82 2.12
N GLU A 122 6.25 6.10 2.14
CA GLU A 122 6.44 6.84 0.90
C GLU A 122 7.49 6.06 0.09
N GLN A 123 7.05 5.23 -0.86
CA GLN A 123 7.96 4.63 -1.84
C GLN A 123 8.00 5.50 -3.09
N ASP A 124 9.24 5.73 -3.56
CA ASP A 124 9.66 6.64 -4.63
C ASP A 124 8.96 6.43 -6.00
N ASP A 125 8.13 5.39 -6.18
CA ASP A 125 7.53 5.00 -7.47
C ASP A 125 6.00 5.14 -7.56
N GLY A 126 5.33 5.66 -6.52
CA GLY A 126 3.89 5.94 -6.57
C GLY A 126 2.98 4.70 -6.62
N LEU A 127 3.51 3.53 -6.28
CA LEU A 127 2.75 2.30 -6.09
C LEU A 127 1.99 2.34 -4.75
N ILE A 128 0.72 1.94 -4.78
CA ILE A 128 -0.14 1.80 -3.61
C ILE A 128 -0.55 0.35 -3.44
N GLN A 129 -0.57 -0.09 -2.19
CA GLN A 129 -1.08 -1.40 -1.83
C GLN A 129 -2.60 -1.43 -2.07
N SER A 130 -3.05 -2.38 -2.89
CA SER A 130 -4.46 -2.56 -3.26
C SER A 130 -4.88 -4.02 -3.12
N GLN A 131 -6.18 -4.23 -2.94
CA GLN A 131 -6.79 -5.57 -2.98
C GLN A 131 -7.32 -5.82 -4.38
N VAL A 132 -6.90 -6.93 -4.99
CA VAL A 132 -7.43 -7.43 -6.27
C VAL A 132 -8.28 -8.67 -6.01
N PHE A 133 -9.44 -8.75 -6.66
CA PHE A 133 -10.37 -9.86 -6.52
C PHE A 133 -10.27 -10.81 -7.71
N VAL A 134 -9.71 -12.00 -7.47
CA VAL A 134 -9.55 -13.03 -8.52
C VAL A 134 -10.18 -14.32 -8.04
N GLY A 135 -11.09 -14.89 -8.85
CA GLY A 135 -11.77 -16.15 -8.51
C GLY A 135 -12.57 -16.12 -7.20
N GLY A 136 -13.04 -14.94 -6.77
CA GLY A 136 -13.75 -14.74 -5.51
C GLY A 136 -12.86 -14.68 -4.26
N ARG A 137 -11.54 -14.53 -4.43
CA ARG A 137 -10.57 -14.33 -3.36
C ARG A 137 -9.88 -12.98 -3.51
N SER A 138 -9.59 -12.32 -2.40
CA SER A 138 -8.81 -11.08 -2.38
C SER A 138 -7.31 -11.39 -2.25
N PHE A 139 -6.50 -10.71 -3.04
CA PHE A 139 -5.05 -10.77 -2.97
C PHE A 139 -4.47 -9.36 -2.87
N THR A 140 -3.44 -9.21 -2.05
CA THR A 140 -2.63 -7.98 -1.99
C THR A 140 -1.78 -7.87 -3.24
N ALA A 141 -1.83 -6.71 -3.89
CA ALA A 141 -0.97 -6.31 -5.00
C ALA A 141 -0.61 -4.83 -4.90
N TYR A 142 0.53 -4.43 -5.47
CA TYR A 142 0.92 -3.04 -5.59
C TYR A 142 0.61 -2.53 -6.99
N VAL A 143 -0.09 -1.41 -7.09
CA VAL A 143 -0.52 -0.81 -8.37
C VAL A 143 -0.26 0.70 -8.35
N PRO A 144 -0.05 1.36 -9.49
CA PRO A 144 0.20 2.80 -9.49
C PRO A 144 -1.07 3.56 -9.06
N ALA A 145 -0.89 4.61 -8.25
CA ALA A 145 -1.99 5.38 -7.66
C ALA A 145 -2.95 6.03 -8.68
N GLU A 146 -2.52 6.17 -9.94
CA GLU A 146 -3.28 6.78 -11.02
C GLU A 146 -4.33 5.86 -11.67
N TYR A 147 -4.33 4.56 -11.34
CA TYR A 147 -5.20 3.59 -11.99
C TYR A 147 -6.65 3.65 -11.49
N THR A 148 -7.59 3.51 -12.43
CA THR A 148 -9.04 3.57 -12.19
C THR A 148 -9.65 2.20 -11.93
N GLY A 149 -10.88 2.16 -11.39
CA GLY A 149 -11.61 0.91 -11.16
C GLY A 149 -11.84 0.07 -12.44
N GLY A 150 -11.92 0.69 -13.61
CA GLY A 150 -12.00 -0.03 -14.89
C GLY A 150 -10.71 -0.77 -15.23
N GLN A 151 -9.56 -0.14 -14.98
CA GLN A 151 -8.25 -0.77 -15.19
C GLN A 151 -7.97 -1.83 -14.12
N MET A 152 -8.45 -1.64 -12.88
CA MET A 152 -8.41 -2.67 -11.84
C MET A 152 -9.21 -3.92 -12.25
N ALA A 153 -10.39 -3.76 -12.84
CA ALA A 153 -11.16 -4.90 -13.35
C ALA A 153 -10.45 -5.61 -14.53
N GLU A 154 -9.75 -4.86 -15.38
CA GLU A 154 -8.91 -5.43 -16.44
C GLU A 154 -7.72 -6.23 -15.86
N LEU A 155 -7.06 -5.68 -14.83
CA LEU A 155 -6.02 -6.38 -14.09
C LEU A 155 -6.56 -7.67 -13.46
N GLU A 156 -7.70 -7.62 -12.76
CA GLU A 156 -8.34 -8.80 -12.17
C GLU A 156 -8.66 -9.85 -13.23
N GLY A 157 -9.17 -9.43 -14.40
CA GLY A 157 -9.39 -10.31 -15.54
C GLY A 157 -8.11 -10.98 -16.02
N ARG A 158 -7.05 -10.19 -16.23
CA ARG A 158 -5.73 -10.69 -16.66
C ARG A 158 -5.13 -11.67 -15.64
N LEU A 159 -5.19 -11.32 -14.35
CA LEU A 159 -4.70 -12.18 -13.27
C LEU A 159 -5.52 -13.48 -13.16
N ALA A 160 -6.84 -13.42 -13.40
CA ALA A 160 -7.70 -14.59 -13.46
C ALA A 160 -7.36 -15.50 -14.65
N GLU A 161 -7.16 -14.94 -15.83
CA GLU A 161 -6.77 -15.70 -17.04
C GLU A 161 -5.46 -16.46 -16.86
N HIS A 162 -4.52 -15.88 -16.11
CA HIS A 162 -3.23 -16.49 -15.81
C HIS A 162 -3.24 -17.36 -14.54
N GLY A 163 -4.40 -17.57 -13.92
CA GLY A 163 -4.56 -18.53 -12.82
C GLY A 163 -3.94 -18.09 -11.50
N LEU A 164 -3.94 -16.77 -11.21
CA LEU A 164 -3.43 -16.25 -9.94
C LEU A 164 -4.01 -16.97 -8.72
N ASP A 165 -5.28 -17.37 -8.77
CA ASP A 165 -5.99 -18.07 -7.69
C ASP A 165 -5.38 -19.44 -7.30
N HIS A 166 -4.60 -20.05 -8.20
CA HIS A 166 -3.93 -21.32 -7.99
C HIS A 166 -2.42 -21.19 -7.81
N TRP A 167 -1.82 -20.04 -8.13
CA TRP A 167 -0.37 -19.89 -8.20
C TRP A 167 0.19 -19.08 -7.04
N THR A 168 0.52 -19.78 -5.94
CA THR A 168 0.99 -19.18 -4.68
C THR A 168 2.26 -18.35 -4.81
N ALA A 169 3.20 -18.78 -5.67
CA ALA A 169 4.40 -18.02 -5.97
C ALA A 169 4.09 -16.67 -6.64
N LEU A 170 3.16 -16.64 -7.60
CA LEU A 170 2.75 -15.38 -8.23
C LEU A 170 2.02 -14.47 -7.24
N GLN A 171 1.17 -15.04 -6.38
CA GLN A 171 0.53 -14.27 -5.31
C GLN A 171 1.57 -13.64 -4.37
N ALA A 172 2.62 -14.39 -4.01
CA ALA A 172 3.70 -13.93 -3.17
C ALA A 172 4.52 -12.82 -3.85
N TYR A 173 4.83 -12.99 -5.14
CA TYR A 173 5.52 -11.97 -5.94
C TYR A 173 4.75 -10.65 -6.01
N LEU A 174 3.45 -10.69 -6.30
CA LEU A 174 2.63 -9.49 -6.38
C LEU A 174 2.46 -8.77 -5.03
N SER A 175 2.67 -9.47 -3.92
CA SER A 175 2.65 -8.84 -2.59
C SER A 175 3.95 -8.12 -2.23
N LEU A 176 4.96 -8.14 -3.09
CA LEU A 176 6.17 -7.36 -2.90
C LEU A 176 5.92 -5.88 -3.22
N PRO A 177 6.45 -4.97 -2.38
CA PRO A 177 6.09 -3.54 -2.43
C PRO A 177 6.64 -2.79 -3.65
N ASP A 178 7.70 -3.31 -4.25
CA ASP A 178 8.37 -2.80 -5.44
C ASP A 178 7.83 -3.39 -6.76
N ILE A 179 6.84 -4.28 -6.69
CA ILE A 179 6.29 -4.95 -7.86
C ILE A 179 5.02 -4.25 -8.34
N ASP A 180 5.10 -3.63 -9.51
CA ASP A 180 3.93 -3.10 -10.22
C ASP A 180 3.12 -4.25 -10.86
N ALA A 181 1.95 -4.55 -10.29
CA ALA A 181 1.03 -5.56 -10.82
C ALA A 181 0.40 -5.16 -12.18
N MET A 182 0.40 -3.87 -12.52
CA MET A 182 -0.11 -3.35 -13.78
C MET A 182 0.89 -3.45 -14.93
N ALA A 183 2.19 -3.57 -14.62
CA ALA A 183 3.25 -3.63 -15.62
C ALA A 183 2.97 -4.68 -16.71
N GLU A 184 3.17 -4.30 -17.98
CA GLU A 184 2.91 -5.16 -19.14
C GLU A 184 3.80 -6.42 -19.14
N ASP A 185 5.01 -6.29 -18.61
CA ASP A 185 6.04 -7.31 -18.50
C ASP A 185 6.05 -8.05 -17.16
N MET A 186 5.06 -7.81 -16.27
CA MET A 186 4.98 -8.39 -14.92
C MET A 186 5.22 -9.90 -14.89
N TYR A 187 4.63 -10.66 -15.82
CA TYR A 187 4.82 -12.12 -15.88
C TYR A 187 6.22 -12.53 -16.34
N SER A 188 6.87 -11.73 -17.18
CA SER A 188 8.26 -11.96 -17.58
C SER A 188 9.16 -11.72 -16.39
N ASN A 189 8.96 -10.60 -15.70
CA ASN A 189 9.74 -10.20 -14.53
C ASN A 189 9.56 -11.22 -13.40
N PHE A 190 8.35 -11.72 -13.16
CA PHE A 190 8.09 -12.83 -12.26
C PHE A 190 8.94 -14.07 -12.60
N LYS A 191 8.95 -14.50 -13.87
CA LYS A 191 9.67 -15.71 -14.30
C LYS A 191 11.18 -15.57 -14.18
N GLU A 192 11.69 -14.36 -14.41
CA GLU A 192 13.12 -14.06 -14.31
C GLU A 192 13.57 -13.95 -12.84
N ALA A 193 12.75 -13.34 -12.00
CA ALA A 193 13.04 -13.19 -10.57
C ALA A 193 12.83 -14.49 -9.78
N PHE A 194 11.86 -15.32 -10.15
CA PHE A 194 11.48 -16.50 -9.36
C PHE A 194 12.57 -17.57 -9.36
N PHE A 195 13.12 -17.84 -8.18
CA PHE A 195 14.19 -18.82 -7.97
C PHE A 195 13.69 -20.18 -7.51
N GLY A 196 12.62 -20.21 -6.69
CA GLY A 196 12.13 -21.48 -6.17
C GLY A 196 11.06 -21.35 -5.08
N THR A 197 10.53 -22.51 -4.69
CA THR A 197 9.61 -22.67 -3.56
C THR A 197 10.13 -23.75 -2.64
N TYR A 198 10.15 -23.46 -1.34
CA TYR A 198 10.77 -24.27 -0.31
C TYR A 198 9.79 -24.48 0.85
N GLU A 199 9.88 -25.61 1.55
CA GLU A 199 9.03 -25.91 2.70
C GLU A 199 9.48 -25.15 3.95
N THR A 200 10.78 -24.85 4.06
CA THR A 200 11.35 -24.20 5.25
C THR A 200 12.44 -23.20 4.90
N ARG A 201 12.73 -22.29 5.85
CA ARG A 201 13.82 -21.31 5.74
C ARG A 201 15.18 -21.99 5.59
N GLU A 202 15.37 -23.14 6.25
CA GLU A 202 16.60 -23.92 6.16
C GLU A 202 16.77 -24.54 4.76
N GLU A 203 15.70 -25.06 4.17
CA GLU A 203 15.74 -25.59 2.81
C GLU A 203 16.06 -24.49 1.79
N ALA A 204 15.43 -23.31 1.93
CA ALA A 204 15.76 -22.14 1.11
C ALA A 204 17.23 -21.72 1.27
N LEU A 205 17.73 -21.67 2.50
CA LEU A 205 19.13 -21.37 2.81
C LEU A 205 20.09 -22.36 2.12
N ARG A 206 19.82 -23.67 2.22
CA ARG A 206 20.64 -24.71 1.59
C ARG A 206 20.59 -24.66 0.07
N ALA A 207 19.45 -24.33 -0.52
CA ALA A 207 19.28 -24.27 -1.97
C ALA A 207 19.86 -22.99 -2.60
N LEU A 208 19.79 -21.86 -1.89
CA LEU A 208 20.17 -20.53 -2.40
C LEU A 208 21.59 -20.11 -2.02
N SER A 209 22.28 -20.90 -1.21
CA SER A 209 23.66 -20.63 -0.79
C SER A 209 24.52 -21.89 -0.92
N PRO A 210 25.86 -21.75 -1.02
CA PRO A 210 26.77 -22.89 -1.05
C PRO A 210 27.00 -23.50 0.34
N LEU A 211 25.98 -23.50 1.22
CA LEU A 211 26.08 -23.94 2.61
C LEU A 211 26.57 -25.40 2.71
N GLU A 212 26.11 -26.30 1.83
CA GLU A 212 26.54 -27.70 1.84
C GLU A 212 28.05 -27.85 1.56
N GLU A 213 28.60 -27.00 0.68
CA GLU A 213 30.04 -26.97 0.38
C GLU A 213 30.81 -26.46 1.61
N TRP A 214 30.34 -25.38 2.23
CA TRP A 214 30.96 -24.84 3.44
C TRP A 214 30.90 -25.79 4.63
N GLU A 215 29.80 -26.50 4.82
CA GLU A 215 29.67 -27.54 5.86
C GLU A 215 30.66 -28.68 5.60
N SER A 216 30.79 -29.11 4.35
CA SER A 216 31.76 -30.15 3.94
C SER A 216 33.20 -29.71 4.18
N ASP A 217 33.54 -28.47 3.83
CA ASP A 217 34.86 -27.88 4.04
C ASP A 217 35.19 -27.74 5.54
N LEU A 218 34.21 -27.34 6.36
CA LEU A 218 34.37 -27.23 7.81
C LEU A 218 34.64 -28.60 8.45
N VAL A 219 33.94 -29.64 8.00
CA VAL A 219 34.18 -31.02 8.46
C VAL A 219 35.60 -31.46 8.12
N GLY A 220 36.05 -31.22 6.88
CA GLY A 220 37.43 -31.52 6.46
C GLY A 220 38.45 -30.79 7.33
N TRP A 221 38.26 -29.49 7.52
CA TRP A 221 39.12 -28.67 8.37
C TRP A 221 39.18 -29.18 9.83
N ALA A 222 38.04 -29.55 10.42
CA ALA A 222 37.98 -30.04 11.80
C ALA A 222 38.76 -31.34 11.96
N LEU A 223 38.58 -32.29 11.03
CA LEU A 223 39.29 -33.57 11.02
C LEU A 223 40.80 -33.39 10.87
N ASP A 224 41.24 -32.51 9.97
CA ASP A 224 42.66 -32.20 9.76
C ASP A 224 43.35 -31.64 11.01
N HIS A 225 42.58 -31.02 11.91
CA HIS A 225 43.08 -30.45 13.16
C HIS A 225 42.82 -31.34 14.39
N GLY A 226 42.29 -32.55 14.20
CA GLY A 226 42.00 -33.49 15.28
C GLY A 226 40.84 -33.05 16.18
N ILE A 227 39.93 -32.21 15.67
CA ILE A 227 38.73 -31.73 16.34
C ILE A 227 37.56 -32.65 15.92
N ASP A 228 36.67 -32.98 16.85
CA ASP A 228 35.43 -33.68 16.51
C ASP A 228 34.60 -32.82 15.55
N SER A 229 34.14 -33.39 14.43
CA SER A 229 33.40 -32.67 13.40
C SER A 229 32.08 -32.07 13.88
N HIS A 230 31.54 -32.52 15.02
CA HIS A 230 30.34 -31.97 15.64
C HIS A 230 30.65 -30.93 16.71
N ALA A 231 31.92 -30.70 17.05
CA ALA A 231 32.32 -29.68 18.02
C ALA A 231 32.36 -28.27 17.42
N VAL A 232 32.30 -28.15 16.08
CA VAL A 232 32.27 -26.87 15.36
C VAL A 232 31.09 -26.89 14.39
N THR A 233 30.31 -25.82 14.38
CA THR A 233 29.13 -25.66 13.51
C THR A 233 29.14 -24.29 12.87
N ILE A 234 28.57 -24.18 11.67
CA ILE A 234 28.36 -22.89 11.01
C ILE A 234 27.21 -22.16 11.70
N ASP A 235 27.40 -20.88 11.98
CA ASP A 235 26.31 -20.00 12.39
C ASP A 235 25.52 -19.57 11.15
N HIS A 236 24.30 -20.05 11.01
CA HIS A 236 23.47 -19.80 9.84
C HIS A 236 22.88 -18.39 9.80
N ARG A 237 22.84 -17.67 10.94
CA ARG A 237 22.23 -16.34 11.04
C ARG A 237 22.82 -15.31 10.07
N PRO A 238 24.16 -15.08 10.02
CA PRO A 238 24.74 -14.11 9.09
C PRO A 238 24.59 -14.51 7.62
N ILE A 239 24.49 -15.81 7.33
CA ILE A 239 24.27 -16.30 5.95
C ILE A 239 22.84 -15.97 5.52
N TYR A 240 21.88 -16.12 6.43
CA TYR A 240 20.49 -15.77 6.20
C TYR A 240 20.30 -14.27 5.99
N GLU A 241 20.93 -13.44 6.82
CA GLU A 241 20.94 -11.98 6.65
C GLU A 241 21.51 -11.58 5.27
N GLN A 242 22.57 -12.27 4.82
CA GLN A 242 23.13 -12.04 3.49
C GLN A 242 22.18 -12.49 2.36
N LEU A 243 21.44 -13.58 2.55
CA LEU A 243 20.43 -14.04 1.59
C LEU A 243 19.29 -13.03 1.44
N GLU A 244 18.81 -12.44 2.54
CA GLU A 244 17.75 -11.42 2.50
C GLU A 244 18.17 -10.12 1.80
N LEU A 245 19.48 -9.89 1.61
CA LEU A 245 19.99 -8.78 0.79
C LEU A 245 19.95 -9.09 -0.71
N ALA A 246 20.04 -10.37 -1.10
CA ALA A 246 20.06 -10.79 -2.50
C ALA A 246 18.69 -11.26 -3.01
N TYR A 247 17.82 -11.72 -2.11
CA TYR A 247 16.53 -12.29 -2.42
C TYR A 247 15.43 -11.72 -1.52
N ASP A 248 14.24 -11.60 -2.08
CA ASP A 248 13.00 -11.50 -1.30
C ASP A 248 12.47 -12.90 -0.99
N LEU A 249 12.36 -13.20 0.30
CA LEU A 249 11.85 -14.47 0.81
C LEU A 249 10.46 -14.25 1.39
N VAL A 250 9.42 -14.62 0.64
CA VAL A 250 8.02 -14.40 1.01
C VAL A 250 7.40 -15.71 1.48
N GLU A 251 6.91 -15.73 2.72
CA GLU A 251 6.18 -16.87 3.26
C GLU A 251 4.69 -16.80 2.89
N ARG A 252 4.18 -17.82 2.22
CA ARG A 252 2.76 -17.92 1.85
C ARG A 252 2.29 -19.37 1.84
N ASN A 253 1.14 -19.62 2.47
CA ASN A 253 0.55 -20.96 2.62
C ASN A 253 1.52 -22.01 3.21
N GLY A 254 2.40 -21.59 4.14
CA GLY A 254 3.38 -22.47 4.78
C GLY A 254 4.55 -22.87 3.87
N GLN A 255 4.75 -22.17 2.76
CA GLN A 255 5.90 -22.31 1.87
C GLN A 255 6.64 -20.98 1.75
N ILE A 256 7.91 -21.04 1.41
CA ILE A 256 8.77 -19.88 1.16
C ILE A 256 8.99 -19.79 -0.34
N HIS A 257 8.66 -18.64 -0.90
CA HIS A 257 8.92 -18.30 -2.29
C HIS A 257 10.09 -17.32 -2.35
N ALA A 258 11.10 -17.65 -3.16
CA ALA A 258 12.29 -16.82 -3.32
C ALA A 258 12.28 -16.08 -4.66
N PHE A 259 12.54 -14.79 -4.60
CA PHE A 259 12.65 -13.89 -5.76
C PHE A 259 13.99 -13.17 -5.71
N ALA A 260 14.71 -13.10 -6.82
CA ALA A 260 15.91 -12.27 -6.92
C ALA A 260 15.52 -10.78 -6.92
N LYS A 261 16.31 -9.97 -6.20
CA LYS A 261 16.24 -8.51 -6.20
C LYS A 261 16.94 -7.89 -7.40
#